data_AF-A0A2N2JD92-F1
#
_entry.id   AF-A0A2N2JD92-F1
#
_cell.length_a   1.000
_cell.length_b   1.000
_cell.length_c   1.000
_cell.angle_alpha   90.00
_cell.angle_beta   90.00
_cell.angle_gamma   90.00
#
_symmetry.space_group_name_H-M   'P 1'
#
loop_
_entity.id
_entity.type
_entity.pdbx_description
1 polymer ?
#
loop_
_entity_poly.entity_id
_entity_poly.type
_entity_poly.pdbx_seq_one_letter_code
_entity_poly.pdbx_strand_id
1 'polypeptide(L)'
;MASARTDHDYSTFREFLAGDGVAMFDGAMGTMLYQRGVFINRPFEELNLTQPAAVREVHEAYLDAGADILETNTFAANRFRLSPHGLEEQVAEINRAGVEIAREVAGADAWVGGAMGPLGVRIEPFGPIGKGEAREVFAEQALALAEAGVDLFVLETFAHLPELVEAVHAVRSVSDLPIVAQVAVGAGGVTREGVKSADAAAALTTAGADVVGVNCSDALSALASLHGMRSATDLPLSCQPNAGAPKDVEGRKIYLGSPDYFVAWGRRAIRQGARLLGGCCGTTPDHIRALCTVVGEAAPVVDAREVARALDRAPVAEPVPTREKSVLAAALQDGRFVTVVEVPPVRGWETADAIRAARKLALSGVTAVAIPEGAAAVAHLPPFAQAEALRTVGMGTIIQYSARGRRLMRMQSDLLGAATMGVANLLLVTGDPLVPGAERDAWPELEVDSIGLVNLVTRLNHGEDVGGNPIGRPTEFHIGVHLDPTAFDPERERSRFFWKVDAGAEYALTAPIFDAAALTRCVAGLRTPGDKHIPVIATIWPLSSASQAELFEHRRSSVAVPAALVERMRRAEAAGTEEAEGLAIARELALAVRPHVQGLQVVAPNGRVDLALAVLEGLT
;
A
#
# COMPACT_ATOMS: atom_id res chain seq x y z
N MET A 1 -7.13 -46.36 -22.85
CA MET A 1 -8.29 -45.78 -22.15
C MET A 1 -8.51 -44.42 -22.78
N ALA A 2 -9.64 -44.22 -23.45
CA ALA A 2 -9.95 -42.96 -24.12
C ALA A 2 -10.07 -41.86 -23.05
N SER A 3 -9.39 -40.75 -23.28
CA SER A 3 -9.47 -39.54 -22.47
C SER A 3 -10.92 -39.09 -22.40
N ALA A 4 -11.48 -38.97 -21.19
CA ALA A 4 -12.73 -38.27 -20.97
C ALA A 4 -12.47 -36.76 -21.12
N ARG A 5 -12.15 -36.29 -22.33
CA ARG A 5 -12.30 -34.87 -22.65
C ARG A 5 -13.80 -34.60 -22.58
N THR A 6 -14.17 -33.53 -21.90
CA THR A 6 -15.46 -32.89 -22.16
C THR A 6 -15.49 -32.63 -23.66
N ASP A 7 -16.34 -33.35 -24.40
CA ASP A 7 -16.63 -32.99 -25.79
C ASP A 7 -17.00 -31.50 -25.74
N HIS A 8 -16.20 -30.65 -26.39
CA HIS A 8 -16.47 -29.21 -26.47
C HIS A 8 -17.71 -29.00 -27.35
N ASP A 9 -18.88 -29.28 -26.79
CA ASP A 9 -20.19 -28.98 -27.36
C ASP A 9 -20.46 -27.46 -27.39
N TYR A 10 -19.54 -26.65 -26.84
CA TYR A 10 -19.62 -25.19 -26.79
C TYR A 10 -18.67 -24.56 -27.81
N SER A 11 -19.20 -23.69 -28.68
CA SER A 11 -18.42 -23.00 -29.70
C SER A 11 -17.64 -21.80 -29.17
N THR A 12 -18.07 -21.26 -28.02
CA THR A 12 -17.39 -20.15 -27.33
C THR A 12 -17.37 -20.35 -25.81
N PHE A 13 -16.41 -19.73 -25.13
CA PHE A 13 -16.34 -19.76 -23.67
C PHE A 13 -17.58 -19.13 -23.00
N ARG A 14 -18.20 -18.13 -23.64
CA ARG A 14 -19.45 -17.52 -23.14
C ARG A 14 -20.62 -18.51 -23.14
N GLU A 15 -20.71 -19.38 -24.13
CA GLU A 15 -21.71 -20.46 -24.16
C GLU A 15 -21.46 -21.49 -23.05
N PHE A 16 -20.19 -21.83 -22.79
CA PHE A 16 -19.84 -22.69 -21.67
C PHE A 16 -20.28 -22.11 -20.31
N LEU A 17 -20.09 -20.80 -20.10
CA LEU A 17 -20.53 -20.15 -18.85
C LEU A 17 -22.05 -20.21 -18.65
N ALA A 18 -22.84 -20.21 -19.73
CA ALA A 18 -24.30 -20.33 -19.67
C ALA A 18 -24.78 -21.76 -19.34
N GLY A 19 -23.95 -22.78 -19.55
CA GLY A 19 -24.23 -24.17 -19.16
C GLY A 19 -23.83 -24.48 -17.71
N ASP A 20 -23.91 -25.77 -17.34
CA ASP A 20 -23.55 -26.28 -16.00
C ASP A 20 -22.22 -27.07 -15.99
N GLY A 21 -21.46 -26.98 -17.08
CA GLY A 21 -20.19 -27.70 -17.24
C GLY A 21 -19.11 -27.24 -16.25
N VAL A 22 -18.14 -28.13 -16.03
CA VAL A 22 -16.90 -27.84 -15.29
C VAL A 22 -15.75 -27.85 -16.31
N ALA A 23 -14.89 -26.83 -16.27
CA ALA A 23 -13.73 -26.71 -17.13
C ALA A 23 -12.44 -26.70 -16.29
N MET A 24 -11.37 -27.18 -16.91
CA MET A 24 -10.04 -27.28 -16.31
C MET A 24 -9.08 -26.25 -16.92
N PHE A 25 -8.61 -25.34 -16.08
CA PHE A 25 -7.41 -24.55 -16.33
C PHE A 25 -6.15 -25.41 -16.25
N ASP A 26 -5.09 -24.91 -16.85
CA ASP A 26 -3.75 -25.47 -16.73
C ASP A 26 -3.15 -25.27 -15.31
N GLY A 27 -1.84 -25.49 -15.23
CA GLY A 27 -1.06 -25.34 -13.99
C GLY A 27 0.01 -24.25 -14.10
N ALA A 28 0.97 -24.24 -13.18
CA ALA A 28 1.96 -23.18 -13.12
C ALA A 28 2.96 -23.10 -14.30
N MET A 29 2.76 -22.14 -15.20
CA MET A 29 3.72 -21.72 -16.23
C MET A 29 5.13 -21.44 -15.65
N GLY A 30 5.23 -20.54 -14.67
CA GLY A 30 6.52 -20.15 -14.09
C GLY A 30 7.26 -21.28 -13.37
N THR A 31 6.53 -22.23 -12.76
CA THR A 31 7.17 -23.41 -12.12
C THR A 31 7.77 -24.32 -13.19
N MET A 32 7.04 -24.56 -14.28
CA MET A 32 7.49 -25.42 -15.37
C MET A 32 8.66 -24.84 -16.16
N LEU A 33 8.70 -23.51 -16.34
CA LEU A 33 9.84 -22.81 -16.94
C LEU A 33 11.07 -22.84 -16.02
N TYR A 34 10.87 -22.66 -14.71
CA TYR A 34 11.97 -22.77 -13.74
C TYR A 34 12.61 -24.16 -13.72
N GLN A 35 11.80 -25.21 -13.75
CA GLN A 35 12.29 -26.59 -13.83
C GLN A 35 13.09 -26.88 -15.11
N ARG A 36 12.85 -26.11 -16.18
CA ARG A 36 13.60 -26.17 -17.45
C ARG A 36 14.86 -25.30 -17.46
N GLY A 37 15.22 -24.70 -16.33
CA GLY A 37 16.47 -23.95 -16.17
C GLY A 37 16.35 -22.43 -16.39
N VAL A 38 15.12 -21.88 -16.47
CA VAL A 38 14.92 -20.43 -16.51
C VAL A 38 14.83 -19.87 -15.08
N PHE A 39 15.79 -19.05 -14.68
CA PHE A 39 15.81 -18.47 -13.34
C PHE A 39 14.98 -17.19 -13.24
N ILE A 40 14.54 -16.86 -12.02
CA ILE A 40 13.65 -15.73 -11.67
C ILE A 40 14.30 -14.34 -11.78
N ASN A 41 15.51 -14.23 -12.32
CA ASN A 41 16.25 -12.98 -12.46
C ASN A 41 15.87 -12.17 -13.72
N ARG A 42 14.96 -12.71 -14.54
CA ARG A 42 14.38 -12.06 -15.70
C ARG A 42 12.88 -12.37 -15.77
N PRO A 43 12.06 -11.51 -16.40
CA PRO A 43 10.63 -11.77 -16.56
C PRO A 43 10.42 -12.98 -17.47
N PHE A 44 9.55 -13.91 -17.07
CA PHE A 44 9.27 -15.10 -17.87
C PHE A 44 8.48 -14.77 -19.14
N GLU A 45 7.77 -13.66 -19.14
CA GLU A 45 7.01 -13.14 -20.27
C GLU A 45 7.94 -12.79 -21.45
N GLU A 46 9.19 -12.39 -21.18
CA GLU A 46 10.20 -12.13 -22.23
C GLU A 46 10.56 -13.41 -23.04
N LEU A 47 10.30 -14.60 -22.49
CA LEU A 47 10.50 -15.85 -23.22
C LEU A 47 9.54 -16.00 -24.40
N ASN A 48 8.42 -15.27 -24.42
CA ASN A 48 7.52 -15.26 -25.59
C ASN A 48 8.26 -14.81 -26.85
N LEU A 49 9.22 -13.89 -26.71
CA LEU A 49 10.04 -13.40 -27.83
C LEU A 49 11.35 -14.16 -27.95
N THR A 50 12.00 -14.47 -26.83
CA THR A 50 13.39 -14.95 -26.84
C THR A 50 13.51 -16.48 -26.88
N GLN A 51 12.54 -17.20 -26.33
CA GLN A 51 12.54 -18.67 -26.23
C GLN A 51 11.11 -19.27 -26.38
N PRO A 52 10.39 -18.96 -27.48
CA PRO A 52 8.98 -19.34 -27.64
C PRO A 52 8.75 -20.86 -27.60
N ALA A 53 9.74 -21.66 -28.01
CA ALA A 53 9.66 -23.12 -27.94
C ALA A 53 9.51 -23.63 -26.49
N ALA A 54 10.21 -23.02 -25.52
CA ALA A 54 10.11 -23.44 -24.12
C ALA A 54 8.71 -23.15 -23.54
N VAL A 55 8.10 -22.04 -23.93
CA VAL A 55 6.72 -21.68 -23.54
C VAL A 55 5.72 -22.65 -24.20
N ARG A 56 5.90 -22.93 -25.49
CA ARG A 56 5.09 -23.90 -26.24
C ARG A 56 5.08 -25.28 -25.60
N GLU A 57 6.25 -25.82 -25.25
CA GLU A 57 6.37 -27.12 -24.58
C GLU A 57 5.60 -27.20 -23.26
N VAL A 58 5.48 -26.08 -22.53
CA VAL A 58 4.70 -26.04 -21.29
C VAL A 58 3.21 -26.12 -21.60
N HIS A 59 2.73 -25.33 -22.56
CA HIS A 59 1.34 -25.39 -23.02
C HIS A 59 0.96 -26.78 -23.55
N GLU A 60 1.80 -27.38 -24.40
CA GLU A 60 1.58 -28.72 -24.95
C GLU A 60 1.44 -29.75 -23.83
N ALA A 61 2.31 -29.68 -22.81
CA ALA A 61 2.25 -30.59 -21.69
C ALA A 61 0.96 -30.46 -20.86
N TYR A 62 0.39 -29.26 -20.73
CA TYR A 62 -0.89 -29.06 -20.03
C TYR A 62 -2.10 -29.42 -20.90
N LEU A 63 -2.07 -29.16 -22.21
CA LEU A 63 -3.09 -29.62 -23.14
C LEU A 63 -3.16 -31.15 -23.17
N ASP A 64 -2.01 -31.82 -23.22
CA ASP A 64 -1.90 -33.28 -23.14
C ASP A 64 -2.36 -33.84 -21.78
N ALA A 65 -2.27 -33.04 -20.72
CA ALA A 65 -2.80 -33.39 -19.41
C ALA A 65 -4.33 -33.28 -19.34
N GLY A 66 -4.96 -32.60 -20.29
CA GLY A 66 -6.42 -32.43 -20.37
C GLY A 66 -6.92 -31.08 -19.86
N ALA A 67 -6.09 -30.02 -19.92
CA ALA A 67 -6.57 -28.66 -19.70
C ALA A 67 -7.50 -28.22 -20.85
N ASP A 68 -8.65 -27.64 -20.50
CA ASP A 68 -9.60 -27.02 -21.41
C ASP A 68 -9.27 -25.54 -21.66
N ILE A 69 -8.51 -24.90 -20.74
CA ILE A 69 -8.10 -23.50 -20.81
C ILE A 69 -6.60 -23.40 -20.58
N LEU A 70 -5.89 -22.79 -21.52
CA LEU A 70 -4.46 -22.49 -21.41
C LEU A 70 -4.26 -21.00 -21.09
N GLU A 71 -3.60 -20.69 -19.99
CA GLU A 71 -3.30 -19.32 -19.57
C GLU A 71 -2.04 -18.81 -20.26
N THR A 72 -2.13 -17.68 -20.96
CA THR A 72 -1.01 -17.10 -21.69
C THR A 72 0.16 -16.78 -20.76
N ASN A 73 1.40 -16.91 -21.23
CA ASN A 73 2.59 -16.50 -20.46
C ASN A 73 2.73 -14.96 -20.44
N THR A 74 1.80 -14.27 -19.78
CA THR A 74 1.65 -12.81 -19.79
C THR A 74 1.32 -12.21 -18.41
N PHE A 75 1.39 -13.02 -17.35
CA PHE A 75 1.03 -12.61 -15.98
C PHE A 75 1.61 -11.26 -15.57
N ALA A 76 2.92 -11.05 -15.74
CA ALA A 76 3.60 -9.80 -15.41
C ALA A 76 3.91 -8.92 -16.64
N ALA A 77 3.24 -9.10 -17.77
CA ALA A 77 3.49 -8.36 -19.01
C ALA A 77 2.83 -6.97 -19.03
N ASN A 78 3.02 -6.18 -17.97
CA ASN A 78 2.59 -4.77 -17.89
C ASN A 78 3.80 -3.85 -17.70
N ARG A 79 3.62 -2.56 -18.01
CA ARG A 79 4.72 -1.58 -18.04
C ARG A 79 5.51 -1.48 -16.74
N PHE A 80 4.85 -1.56 -15.58
CA PHE A 80 5.51 -1.42 -14.28
C PHE A 80 6.36 -2.64 -13.93
N ARG A 81 5.92 -3.84 -14.31
CA ARG A 81 6.66 -5.08 -14.10
C ARG A 81 7.81 -5.26 -15.10
N LEU A 82 7.67 -4.71 -16.30
CA LEU A 82 8.67 -4.78 -17.37
C LEU A 82 9.74 -3.68 -17.28
N SER A 83 9.42 -2.51 -16.71
CA SER A 83 10.34 -1.37 -16.62
C SER A 83 11.68 -1.65 -15.90
N PRO A 84 11.72 -2.41 -14.77
CA PRO A 84 12.99 -2.77 -14.14
C PRO A 84 13.95 -3.56 -15.03
N HIS A 85 13.45 -4.11 -16.13
CA HIS A 85 14.19 -4.90 -17.11
C HIS A 85 14.40 -4.16 -18.45
N GLY A 86 13.93 -2.91 -18.58
CA GLY A 86 14.03 -2.12 -19.81
C GLY A 86 13.10 -2.60 -20.94
N LEU A 87 11.99 -3.25 -20.59
CA LEU A 87 11.05 -3.87 -21.52
C LEU A 87 9.68 -3.15 -21.53
N GLU A 88 9.57 -1.97 -20.91
CA GLU A 88 8.31 -1.23 -20.76
C GLU A 88 7.67 -0.81 -22.09
N GLU A 89 8.46 -0.61 -23.15
CA GLU A 89 7.97 -0.29 -24.49
C GLU A 89 7.55 -1.54 -25.30
N GLN A 90 7.79 -2.75 -24.76
CA GLN A 90 7.50 -4.03 -25.42
C GLN A 90 6.24 -4.72 -24.88
N VAL A 91 5.41 -4.03 -24.10
CA VAL A 91 4.16 -4.57 -23.53
C VAL A 91 3.30 -5.24 -24.61
N ALA A 92 2.98 -4.53 -25.69
CA ALA A 92 2.11 -5.07 -26.74
C ALA A 92 2.75 -6.25 -27.50
N GLU A 93 4.06 -6.20 -27.75
CA GLU A 93 4.81 -7.24 -28.46
C GLU A 93 4.85 -8.54 -27.65
N ILE A 94 5.21 -8.45 -26.37
CA ILE A 94 5.32 -9.58 -25.45
C ILE A 94 3.96 -10.25 -25.22
N ASN A 95 2.90 -9.46 -25.02
CA ASN A 95 1.56 -10.00 -24.83
C ASN A 95 1.07 -10.73 -26.08
N ARG A 96 1.19 -10.10 -27.26
CA ARG A 96 0.77 -10.71 -28.54
C ARG A 96 1.47 -12.03 -28.81
N ALA A 97 2.79 -12.09 -28.65
CA ALA A 97 3.55 -13.32 -28.82
C ALA A 97 3.12 -14.42 -27.83
N GLY A 98 2.77 -14.05 -26.59
CA GLY A 98 2.22 -14.98 -25.60
C GLY A 98 0.88 -15.58 -26.03
N VAL A 99 -0.02 -14.78 -26.60
CA VAL A 99 -1.30 -15.26 -27.14
C VAL A 99 -1.08 -16.16 -28.36
N GLU A 100 -0.21 -15.77 -29.28
CA GLU A 100 0.09 -16.53 -30.50
C GLU A 100 0.60 -17.94 -30.17
N ILE A 101 1.54 -18.07 -29.23
CA ILE A 101 2.07 -19.38 -28.80
C ILE A 101 0.95 -20.24 -28.19
N ALA A 102 0.17 -19.68 -27.26
CA ALA A 102 -0.91 -20.42 -26.61
C ALA A 102 -1.99 -20.84 -27.62
N ARG A 103 -2.34 -19.97 -28.56
CA ARG A 103 -3.34 -20.23 -29.61
C ARG A 103 -2.89 -21.31 -30.58
N GLU A 104 -1.62 -21.30 -30.99
CA GLU A 104 -1.07 -22.34 -31.86
C GLU A 104 -1.13 -23.72 -31.21
N VAL A 105 -0.92 -23.81 -29.89
CA VAL A 105 -1.02 -25.07 -29.15
C VAL A 105 -2.48 -25.47 -28.93
N ALA A 106 -3.32 -24.52 -28.50
CA ALA A 106 -4.73 -24.77 -28.19
C ALA A 106 -5.52 -25.26 -29.41
N GLY A 107 -5.27 -24.69 -30.59
CA GLY A 107 -6.02 -25.01 -31.80
C GLY A 107 -7.53 -24.82 -31.59
N ALA A 108 -8.31 -25.87 -31.85
CA ALA A 108 -9.74 -25.94 -31.55
C ALA A 108 -10.04 -26.78 -30.28
N ASP A 109 -9.00 -27.30 -29.62
CA ASP A 109 -9.10 -28.26 -28.52
C ASP A 109 -9.14 -27.59 -27.14
N ALA A 110 -8.85 -26.29 -27.04
CA ALA A 110 -8.85 -25.53 -25.79
C ALA A 110 -9.11 -24.04 -26.03
N TRP A 111 -9.53 -23.34 -24.98
CA TRP A 111 -9.62 -21.88 -24.94
C TRP A 111 -8.31 -21.24 -24.49
N VAL A 112 -8.03 -20.03 -24.96
CA VAL A 112 -6.84 -19.25 -24.57
C VAL A 112 -7.23 -18.12 -23.64
N GLY A 113 -6.79 -18.20 -22.38
CA GLY A 113 -7.03 -17.18 -21.35
C GLY A 113 -5.89 -16.16 -21.28
N GLY A 114 -6.21 -14.89 -21.50
CA GLY A 114 -5.27 -13.78 -21.34
C GLY A 114 -4.96 -13.52 -19.87
N ALA A 115 -3.84 -14.04 -19.36
CA ALA A 115 -3.45 -13.88 -17.96
C ALA A 115 -2.89 -12.48 -17.68
N MET A 116 -3.42 -11.84 -16.65
CA MET A 116 -2.99 -10.53 -16.15
C MET A 116 -2.87 -10.57 -14.62
N GLY A 117 -1.68 -10.27 -14.11
CA GLY A 117 -1.38 -10.15 -12.69
C GLY A 117 -1.34 -8.70 -12.20
N PRO A 118 -1.06 -8.48 -10.90
CA PRO A 118 -0.95 -7.13 -10.34
C PRO A 118 0.22 -6.32 -10.93
N LEU A 119 0.13 -4.99 -10.85
CA LEU A 119 1.13 -4.07 -11.41
C LEU A 119 2.50 -4.17 -10.74
N GLY A 120 2.57 -4.76 -9.54
CA GLY A 120 3.77 -4.80 -8.72
C GLY A 120 4.11 -3.47 -8.05
N VAL A 121 3.29 -2.44 -8.27
CA VAL A 121 3.29 -1.15 -7.59
C VAL A 121 1.93 -0.93 -6.94
N ARG A 122 1.92 -0.34 -5.75
CA ARG A 122 0.68 -0.11 -5.01
C ARG A 122 -0.09 1.07 -5.61
N ILE A 123 -1.41 0.98 -5.62
CA ILE A 123 -2.30 2.07 -6.04
C ILE A 123 -2.87 2.83 -4.82
N GLU A 124 -3.42 4.01 -5.06
CA GLU A 124 -4.14 4.78 -4.05
C GLU A 124 -5.25 3.93 -3.37
N PRO A 125 -5.52 4.14 -2.07
CA PRO A 125 -5.05 5.24 -1.23
C PRO A 125 -3.67 5.03 -0.59
N PHE A 126 -3.08 3.84 -0.73
CA PHE A 126 -1.89 3.45 0.02
C PHE A 126 -0.60 3.50 -0.79
N GLY A 127 -0.70 3.60 -2.13
CA GLY A 127 0.43 3.67 -3.03
C GLY A 127 0.47 4.96 -3.86
N PRO A 128 1.57 5.17 -4.60
CA PRO A 128 1.82 6.40 -5.34
C PRO A 128 1.06 6.52 -6.66
N ILE A 129 0.47 5.42 -7.16
CA ILE A 129 -0.21 5.36 -8.47
C ILE A 129 -1.71 5.63 -8.27
N GLY A 130 -2.29 6.55 -9.04
CA GLY A 130 -3.73 6.81 -8.99
C GLY A 130 -4.56 5.67 -9.61
N LYS A 131 -5.83 5.50 -9.23
CA LYS A 131 -6.69 4.45 -9.81
C LYS A 131 -6.86 4.60 -11.32
N GLY A 132 -6.99 5.83 -11.80
CA GLY A 132 -7.10 6.13 -13.23
C GLY A 132 -5.86 5.69 -14.02
N GLU A 133 -4.67 6.04 -13.50
CA GLU A 133 -3.40 5.62 -14.10
C GLU A 133 -3.25 4.10 -14.08
N ALA A 134 -3.57 3.44 -12.97
CA ALA A 134 -3.56 1.98 -12.89
C ALA A 134 -4.49 1.33 -13.93
N ARG A 135 -5.69 1.90 -14.12
CA ARG A 135 -6.65 1.45 -15.13
C ARG A 135 -6.10 1.60 -16.55
N GLU A 136 -5.40 2.69 -16.86
CA GLU A 136 -4.76 2.89 -18.16
C GLU A 136 -3.70 1.83 -18.44
N VAL A 137 -2.86 1.50 -17.45
CA VAL A 137 -1.83 0.45 -17.59
C VAL A 137 -2.44 -0.93 -17.80
N PHE A 138 -3.50 -1.27 -17.05
CA PHE A 138 -4.22 -2.53 -17.30
C PHE A 138 -4.90 -2.54 -18.67
N ALA A 139 -5.44 -1.41 -19.13
CA ALA A 139 -6.11 -1.32 -20.43
C ALA A 139 -5.13 -1.49 -21.59
N GLU A 140 -3.90 -0.98 -21.46
CA GLU A 140 -2.81 -1.20 -22.42
C GLU A 140 -2.53 -2.70 -22.62
N GLN A 141 -2.34 -3.44 -21.53
CA GLN A 141 -2.12 -4.89 -21.58
C GLN A 141 -3.36 -5.62 -22.12
N ALA A 142 -4.55 -5.29 -21.61
CA ALA A 142 -5.79 -5.93 -22.01
C ALA A 142 -6.10 -5.75 -23.50
N LEU A 143 -5.82 -4.57 -24.06
CA LEU A 143 -6.00 -4.29 -25.48
C LEU A 143 -5.09 -5.17 -26.33
N ALA A 144 -3.81 -5.32 -25.97
CA ALA A 144 -2.88 -6.17 -26.70
C ALA A 144 -3.31 -7.64 -26.70
N LEU A 145 -3.83 -8.14 -25.58
CA LEU A 145 -4.38 -9.49 -25.46
C LEU A 145 -5.67 -9.66 -26.30
N ALA A 146 -6.58 -8.68 -26.25
CA ALA A 146 -7.82 -8.69 -27.03
C ALA A 146 -7.55 -8.74 -28.54
N GLU A 147 -6.69 -7.85 -29.03
CA GLU A 147 -6.33 -7.76 -30.46
C GLU A 147 -5.63 -9.03 -30.97
N ALA A 148 -4.87 -9.71 -30.11
CA ALA A 148 -4.23 -10.97 -30.43
C ALA A 148 -5.19 -12.18 -30.40
N GLY A 149 -6.42 -11.99 -29.91
CA GLY A 149 -7.50 -12.98 -30.02
C GLY A 149 -7.55 -14.01 -28.88
N VAL A 150 -7.48 -13.57 -27.62
CA VAL A 150 -7.84 -14.41 -26.46
C VAL A 150 -9.34 -14.71 -26.43
N ASP A 151 -9.76 -15.79 -25.76
CA ASP A 151 -11.18 -16.16 -25.60
C ASP A 151 -11.81 -15.57 -24.33
N LEU A 152 -10.96 -15.25 -23.35
CA LEU A 152 -11.31 -14.74 -22.02
C LEU A 152 -10.12 -14.02 -21.40
N PHE A 153 -10.38 -13.21 -20.37
CA PHE A 153 -9.37 -12.60 -19.51
C PHE A 153 -9.31 -13.30 -18.17
N VAL A 154 -8.10 -13.51 -17.66
CA VAL A 154 -7.84 -14.11 -16.36
C VAL A 154 -7.07 -13.10 -15.52
N LEU A 155 -7.77 -12.40 -14.64
CA LEU A 155 -7.19 -11.45 -13.70
C LEU A 155 -6.85 -12.20 -12.42
N GLU A 156 -5.57 -12.53 -12.21
CA GLU A 156 -5.17 -13.51 -11.21
C GLU A 156 -4.13 -13.00 -10.19
N THR A 157 -4.08 -13.63 -9.01
CA THR A 157 -3.09 -13.38 -7.96
C THR A 157 -3.14 -11.96 -7.34
N PHE A 158 -4.29 -11.28 -7.37
CA PHE A 158 -4.42 -9.96 -6.76
C PHE A 158 -4.58 -10.06 -5.24
N ALA A 159 -3.65 -9.44 -4.49
CA ALA A 159 -3.75 -9.31 -3.03
C ALA A 159 -4.59 -8.08 -2.61
N HIS A 160 -4.78 -7.13 -3.52
CA HIS A 160 -5.38 -5.82 -3.31
C HIS A 160 -6.67 -5.71 -4.11
N LEU A 161 -7.82 -5.80 -3.43
CA LEU A 161 -9.13 -5.77 -4.09
C LEU A 161 -9.38 -4.49 -4.91
N PRO A 162 -9.02 -3.27 -4.43
CA PRO A 162 -9.19 -2.07 -5.25
C PRO A 162 -8.42 -2.11 -6.57
N GLU A 163 -7.23 -2.72 -6.57
CA GLU A 163 -6.40 -2.87 -7.78
C GLU A 163 -7.07 -3.83 -8.78
N LEU A 164 -7.59 -4.96 -8.29
CA LEU A 164 -8.32 -5.91 -9.12
C LEU A 164 -9.61 -5.31 -9.71
N VAL A 165 -10.32 -4.49 -8.95
CA VAL A 165 -11.51 -3.77 -9.46
C VAL A 165 -11.13 -2.85 -10.62
N GLU A 166 -10.02 -2.12 -10.52
CA GLU A 166 -9.54 -1.29 -11.64
C GLU A 166 -9.09 -2.13 -12.84
N ALA A 167 -8.50 -3.31 -12.62
CA ALA A 167 -8.19 -4.24 -13.71
C ALA A 167 -9.46 -4.76 -14.42
N VAL A 168 -10.54 -5.07 -13.67
CA VAL A 168 -11.84 -5.44 -14.26
C VAL A 168 -12.40 -4.30 -15.11
N HIS A 169 -12.40 -3.07 -14.57
CA HIS A 169 -12.85 -1.89 -15.32
C HIS A 169 -12.00 -1.61 -16.56
N ALA A 170 -10.68 -1.84 -16.48
CA ALA A 170 -9.78 -1.67 -17.60
C ALA A 170 -10.10 -2.65 -18.74
N VAL A 171 -10.25 -3.93 -18.43
CA VAL A 171 -10.66 -4.94 -19.44
C VAL A 171 -12.01 -4.58 -20.05
N ARG A 172 -13.01 -4.20 -19.23
CA ARG A 172 -14.33 -3.77 -19.71
C ARG A 172 -14.30 -2.51 -20.57
N SER A 173 -13.29 -1.66 -20.43
CA SER A 173 -13.16 -0.47 -21.26
C SER A 173 -12.69 -0.76 -22.69
N VAL A 174 -12.12 -1.95 -22.93
CA VAL A 174 -11.53 -2.32 -24.23
C VAL A 174 -12.14 -3.61 -24.83
N SER A 175 -12.85 -4.42 -24.04
CA SER A 175 -13.39 -5.70 -24.50
C SER A 175 -14.63 -6.17 -23.72
N ASP A 176 -15.54 -6.84 -24.43
CA ASP A 176 -16.72 -7.53 -23.87
C ASP A 176 -16.46 -9.01 -23.57
N LEU A 177 -15.24 -9.52 -23.81
CA LEU A 177 -14.91 -10.92 -23.56
C LEU A 177 -15.08 -11.30 -22.08
N PRO A 178 -15.34 -12.57 -21.76
CA PRO A 178 -15.55 -12.99 -20.38
C PRO A 178 -14.34 -12.73 -19.48
N ILE A 179 -14.59 -12.35 -18.22
CA ILE A 179 -13.56 -12.05 -17.21
C ILE A 179 -13.66 -13.03 -16.06
N VAL A 180 -12.56 -13.73 -15.80
CA VAL A 180 -12.32 -14.51 -14.58
C VAL A 180 -11.48 -13.65 -13.64
N ALA A 181 -12.05 -13.22 -12.51
CA ALA A 181 -11.38 -12.35 -11.54
C ALA A 181 -11.09 -13.09 -10.24
N GLN A 182 -9.81 -13.19 -9.87
CA GLN A 182 -9.35 -14.01 -8.76
C GLN A 182 -8.54 -13.20 -7.75
N VAL A 183 -8.84 -13.40 -6.47
CA VAL A 183 -8.04 -12.86 -5.36
C VAL A 183 -7.11 -13.92 -4.77
N ALA A 184 -5.92 -13.50 -4.36
CA ALA A 184 -5.02 -14.33 -3.57
C ALA A 184 -5.35 -14.19 -2.08
N VAL A 185 -5.62 -15.31 -1.41
CA VAL A 185 -6.03 -15.35 -0.01
C VAL A 185 -5.09 -16.21 0.84
N GLY A 186 -4.93 -15.81 2.10
CA GLY A 186 -4.20 -16.59 3.10
C GLY A 186 -5.11 -17.50 3.91
N ALA A 187 -4.59 -17.94 5.07
CA ALA A 187 -5.33 -18.74 6.04
C ALA A 187 -6.68 -18.08 6.41
N GLY A 188 -7.75 -18.87 6.36
CA GLY A 188 -9.10 -18.41 6.69
C GLY A 188 -9.85 -17.70 5.55
N GLY A 189 -9.29 -17.67 4.33
CA GLY A 189 -9.97 -17.14 3.14
C GLY A 189 -10.07 -15.61 3.13
N VAL A 190 -9.01 -14.96 3.61
CA VAL A 190 -8.88 -13.51 3.73
C VAL A 190 -7.66 -13.06 2.93
N THR A 191 -7.78 -11.95 2.19
CA THR A 191 -6.65 -11.37 1.45
C THR A 191 -5.59 -10.81 2.39
N ARG A 192 -4.43 -10.44 1.85
CA ARG A 192 -3.35 -9.83 2.63
C ARG A 192 -3.75 -8.54 3.37
N GLU A 193 -4.77 -7.84 2.87
CA GLU A 193 -5.30 -6.61 3.48
C GLU A 193 -6.46 -6.84 4.45
N GLY A 194 -6.85 -8.09 4.71
CA GLY A 194 -7.95 -8.38 5.62
C GLY A 194 -9.33 -8.43 4.96
N VAL A 195 -9.41 -8.41 3.62
CA VAL A 195 -10.69 -8.51 2.91
C VAL A 195 -11.15 -9.97 2.87
N LYS A 196 -12.38 -10.25 3.30
CA LYS A 196 -12.95 -11.60 3.24
C LYS A 196 -13.30 -11.97 1.80
N SER A 197 -13.15 -13.25 1.47
CA SER A 197 -13.51 -13.80 0.15
C SER A 197 -14.94 -13.47 -0.29
N ALA A 198 -15.92 -13.47 0.63
CA ALA A 198 -17.30 -13.07 0.34
C ALA A 198 -17.42 -11.60 -0.12
N ASP A 199 -16.75 -10.68 0.58
CA ASP A 199 -16.74 -9.26 0.23
C ASP A 199 -16.06 -9.02 -1.13
N ALA A 200 -14.97 -9.75 -1.40
CA ALA A 200 -14.30 -9.71 -2.69
C ALA A 200 -15.23 -10.20 -3.82
N ALA A 201 -15.92 -11.32 -3.65
CA ALA A 201 -16.85 -11.83 -4.65
C ALA A 201 -17.99 -10.85 -4.96
N ALA A 202 -18.60 -10.22 -3.94
CA ALA A 202 -19.65 -9.21 -4.14
C ALA A 202 -19.13 -7.97 -4.90
N ALA A 203 -17.94 -7.48 -4.53
CA ALA A 203 -17.34 -6.32 -5.18
C ALA A 203 -16.98 -6.61 -6.65
N LEU A 204 -16.41 -7.77 -6.95
CA LEU A 204 -16.04 -8.17 -8.31
C LEU A 204 -17.26 -8.44 -9.20
N THR A 205 -18.32 -9.01 -8.62
CA THR A 205 -19.62 -9.16 -9.30
C THR A 205 -20.15 -7.79 -9.72
N THR A 206 -20.09 -6.81 -8.81
CA THR A 206 -20.54 -5.43 -9.08
C THR A 206 -19.65 -4.72 -10.10
N ALA A 207 -18.34 -4.98 -10.08
CA ALA A 207 -17.38 -4.41 -11.02
C ALA A 207 -17.54 -4.95 -12.46
N GLY A 208 -18.24 -6.07 -12.64
CA GLY A 208 -18.55 -6.64 -13.95
C GLY A 208 -17.71 -7.86 -14.34
N ALA A 209 -17.19 -8.63 -13.38
CA ALA A 209 -16.63 -9.95 -13.64
C ALA A 209 -17.72 -10.97 -14.03
N ASP A 210 -17.38 -11.98 -14.84
CA ASP A 210 -18.30 -13.07 -15.20
C ASP A 210 -18.08 -14.32 -14.35
N VAL A 211 -16.87 -14.49 -13.83
CA VAL A 211 -16.47 -15.58 -12.93
C VAL A 211 -15.62 -14.96 -11.83
N VAL A 212 -15.86 -15.34 -10.58
CA VAL A 212 -15.03 -14.90 -9.45
C VAL A 212 -14.41 -16.08 -8.74
N GLY A 213 -13.23 -15.90 -8.15
CA GLY A 213 -12.58 -17.02 -7.51
C GLY A 213 -11.33 -16.69 -6.72
N VAL A 214 -10.58 -17.73 -6.42
CA VAL A 214 -9.32 -17.65 -5.68
C VAL A 214 -8.24 -18.46 -6.35
N ASN A 215 -7.02 -17.93 -6.29
CA ASN A 215 -5.82 -18.66 -6.70
C ASN A 215 -4.66 -18.39 -5.75
N CYS A 216 -3.52 -19.02 -6.03
CA CYS A 216 -2.25 -18.84 -5.32
C CYS A 216 -2.34 -19.02 -3.78
N SER A 217 -3.35 -19.76 -3.34
CA SER A 217 -3.68 -20.05 -1.94
C SER A 217 -3.40 -21.52 -1.66
N ASP A 218 -3.21 -21.91 -0.40
CA ASP A 218 -3.22 -23.35 -0.10
C ASP A 218 -4.64 -23.92 -0.33
N ALA A 219 -4.72 -25.20 -0.67
CA ALA A 219 -5.97 -25.86 -1.04
C ALA A 219 -7.06 -25.82 0.06
N LEU A 220 -6.71 -25.75 1.36
CA LEU A 220 -7.71 -25.64 2.42
C LEU A 220 -8.28 -24.23 2.52
N SER A 221 -7.41 -23.21 2.44
CA SER A 221 -7.83 -21.81 2.39
C SER A 221 -8.67 -21.51 1.13
N ALA A 222 -8.34 -22.16 0.02
CA ALA A 222 -9.11 -22.06 -1.22
C ALA A 222 -10.54 -22.61 -1.05
N LEU A 223 -10.71 -23.80 -0.43
CA LEU A 223 -12.04 -24.34 -0.10
C LEU A 223 -12.82 -23.46 0.89
N ALA A 224 -12.16 -22.93 1.92
CA ALA A 224 -12.81 -22.02 2.85
C ALA A 224 -13.36 -20.77 2.15
N SER A 225 -12.63 -20.29 1.13
CA SER A 225 -13.01 -19.11 0.34
C SER A 225 -14.18 -19.37 -0.59
N LEU A 226 -14.20 -20.52 -1.28
CA LEU A 226 -15.33 -20.91 -2.13
C LEU A 226 -16.64 -20.91 -1.36
N HIS A 227 -16.63 -21.45 -0.14
CA HIS A 227 -17.81 -21.44 0.73
C HIS A 227 -18.31 -20.02 1.03
N GLY A 228 -17.40 -19.09 1.35
CA GLY A 228 -17.74 -17.68 1.58
C GLY A 228 -18.26 -16.98 0.33
N MET A 229 -17.56 -17.15 -0.80
CA MET A 229 -17.91 -16.53 -2.09
C MET A 229 -19.30 -16.96 -2.57
N ARG A 230 -19.63 -18.25 -2.46
CA ARG A 230 -20.93 -18.78 -2.91
C ARG A 230 -22.13 -18.14 -2.19
N SER A 231 -21.93 -17.60 -0.98
CA SER A 231 -22.99 -16.89 -0.24
C SER A 231 -23.20 -15.44 -0.71
N ALA A 232 -22.27 -14.89 -1.49
CA ALA A 232 -22.22 -13.48 -1.85
C ALA A 232 -22.40 -13.20 -3.36
N THR A 233 -22.38 -14.24 -4.20
CA THR A 233 -22.58 -14.10 -5.65
C THR A 233 -23.25 -15.33 -6.26
N ASP A 234 -23.94 -15.11 -7.38
CA ASP A 234 -24.47 -16.16 -8.24
C ASP A 234 -23.55 -16.59 -9.37
N LEU A 235 -22.50 -15.81 -9.64
CA LEU A 235 -21.55 -16.09 -10.71
C LEU A 235 -20.87 -17.46 -10.52
N PRO A 236 -20.47 -18.12 -11.62
CA PRO A 236 -19.59 -19.28 -11.56
C PRO A 236 -18.34 -18.99 -10.72
N LEU A 237 -17.90 -20.00 -9.96
CA LEU A 237 -16.72 -19.89 -9.12
C LEU A 237 -15.50 -20.55 -9.77
N SER A 238 -14.34 -19.87 -9.72
CA SER A 238 -13.05 -20.46 -10.09
C SER A 238 -12.18 -20.76 -8.87
N CYS A 239 -11.34 -21.79 -8.96
CA CYS A 239 -10.42 -22.14 -7.89
C CYS A 239 -9.13 -22.79 -8.42
N GLN A 240 -7.98 -22.16 -8.18
CA GLN A 240 -6.68 -22.63 -8.64
C GLN A 240 -5.63 -22.55 -7.50
N PRO A 241 -5.62 -23.51 -6.56
CA PRO A 241 -4.71 -23.47 -5.41
C PRO A 241 -3.27 -23.84 -5.81
N ASN A 242 -2.32 -23.52 -4.92
CA ASN A 242 -0.95 -24.01 -4.99
C ASN A 242 -0.87 -25.51 -4.66
N ALA A 243 0.18 -26.19 -5.11
CA ALA A 243 0.50 -27.58 -4.76
C ALA A 243 0.99 -27.72 -3.30
N GLY A 244 0.14 -27.36 -2.34
CA GLY A 244 0.47 -27.23 -0.93
C GLY A 244 1.12 -25.89 -0.57
N ALA A 245 1.38 -25.69 0.72
CA ALA A 245 2.09 -24.49 1.18
C ALA A 245 3.56 -24.55 0.74
N PRO A 246 4.14 -23.44 0.26
CA PRO A 246 5.55 -23.40 -0.12
C PRO A 246 6.43 -23.64 1.10
N LYS A 247 7.38 -24.58 0.99
CA LYS A 247 8.46 -24.76 1.96
C LYS A 247 9.74 -24.15 1.40
N ASP A 248 10.40 -23.32 2.20
CA ASP A 248 11.75 -22.87 1.87
C ASP A 248 12.75 -23.97 2.23
N VAL A 249 13.48 -24.45 1.22
CA VAL A 249 14.56 -25.41 1.36
C VAL A 249 15.77 -24.85 0.61
N GLU A 250 16.77 -24.37 1.35
CA GLU A 250 17.99 -23.77 0.80
C GLU A 250 17.72 -22.60 -0.18
N GLY A 251 16.76 -21.72 0.13
CA GLY A 251 16.41 -20.58 -0.71
C GLY A 251 15.54 -20.92 -1.93
N ARG A 252 15.09 -22.18 -2.02
CA ARG A 252 14.14 -22.66 -3.05
C ARG A 252 12.77 -22.89 -2.44
N LYS A 253 11.72 -22.40 -3.09
CA LYS A 253 10.33 -22.71 -2.72
C LYS A 253 9.95 -24.07 -3.31
N ILE A 254 9.77 -25.06 -2.45
CA ILE A 254 9.33 -26.41 -2.82
C ILE A 254 7.86 -26.59 -2.43
N TYR A 255 7.08 -27.13 -3.36
CA TYR A 255 5.67 -27.48 -3.19
C TYR A 255 5.55 -29.00 -3.08
N LEU A 256 4.84 -29.48 -2.06
CA LEU A 256 4.79 -30.91 -1.68
C LEU A 256 3.39 -31.53 -1.78
N GLY A 257 2.42 -30.81 -2.32
CA GLY A 257 1.11 -31.37 -2.65
C GLY A 257 1.26 -32.44 -3.71
N SER A 258 0.63 -33.60 -3.52
CA SER A 258 0.61 -34.67 -4.51
C SER A 258 -0.60 -34.54 -5.45
N PRO A 259 -0.56 -35.16 -6.65
CA PRO A 259 -1.72 -35.27 -7.52
C PRO A 259 -2.95 -35.90 -6.82
N ASP A 260 -2.76 -36.95 -6.01
CA ASP A 260 -3.85 -37.59 -5.24
C ASP A 260 -4.52 -36.63 -4.24
N TYR A 261 -3.72 -35.76 -3.61
CA TYR A 261 -4.25 -34.72 -2.74
C TYR A 261 -5.12 -33.73 -3.52
N PHE A 262 -4.72 -33.38 -4.75
CA PHE A 262 -5.49 -32.52 -5.65
C PHE A 262 -6.80 -33.15 -6.10
N VAL A 263 -6.85 -34.46 -6.36
CA VAL A 263 -8.10 -35.20 -6.66
C VAL A 263 -9.10 -35.07 -5.51
N ALA A 264 -8.65 -35.34 -4.27
CA ALA A 264 -9.51 -35.24 -3.10
C ALA A 264 -10.03 -33.81 -2.87
N TRP A 265 -9.19 -32.81 -3.14
CA TRP A 265 -9.55 -31.40 -3.09
C TRP A 265 -10.55 -31.02 -4.21
N GLY A 266 -10.31 -31.41 -5.46
CA GLY A 266 -11.17 -31.09 -6.61
C GLY A 266 -12.60 -31.55 -6.42
N ARG A 267 -12.82 -32.79 -5.93
CA ARG A 267 -14.17 -33.30 -5.59
C ARG A 267 -14.88 -32.45 -4.53
N ARG A 268 -14.15 -31.79 -3.63
CA ARG A 268 -14.74 -30.88 -2.62
C ARG A 268 -15.03 -29.52 -3.25
N ALA A 269 -14.15 -28.99 -4.08
CA ALA A 269 -14.34 -27.72 -4.76
C ALA A 269 -15.58 -27.73 -5.66
N ILE A 270 -15.75 -28.78 -6.49
CA ILE A 270 -16.94 -28.93 -7.36
C ILE A 270 -18.23 -28.96 -6.52
N ARG A 271 -18.24 -29.73 -5.42
CA ARG A 271 -19.40 -29.79 -4.51
C ARG A 271 -19.71 -28.46 -3.83
N GLN A 272 -18.74 -27.54 -3.74
CA GLN A 272 -18.94 -26.18 -3.23
C GLN A 272 -19.30 -25.17 -4.33
N GLY A 273 -19.52 -25.64 -5.57
CA GLY A 273 -19.95 -24.82 -6.70
C GLY A 273 -18.83 -24.28 -7.58
N ALA A 274 -17.58 -24.72 -7.39
CA ALA A 274 -16.52 -24.38 -8.33
C ALA A 274 -16.77 -25.04 -9.69
N ARG A 275 -16.79 -24.23 -10.74
CA ARG A 275 -16.99 -24.64 -12.13
C ARG A 275 -15.71 -24.55 -12.95
N LEU A 276 -14.75 -23.74 -12.52
CA LEU A 276 -13.46 -23.63 -13.16
C LEU A 276 -12.38 -24.02 -12.16
N LEU A 277 -11.70 -25.13 -12.42
CA LEU A 277 -10.65 -25.67 -11.56
C LEU A 277 -9.31 -25.61 -12.27
N GLY A 278 -8.21 -25.57 -11.53
CA GLY A 278 -6.88 -25.66 -12.11
C GLY A 278 -5.82 -25.67 -11.03
N GLY A 279 -4.61 -25.24 -11.38
CA GLY A 279 -3.50 -25.18 -10.46
C GLY A 279 -2.70 -23.89 -10.57
N CYS A 280 -2.21 -23.38 -9.43
CA CYS A 280 -1.25 -22.28 -9.41
C CYS A 280 0.14 -22.84 -9.05
N CYS A 281 0.93 -22.14 -8.23
CA CYS A 281 2.34 -22.44 -7.99
C CYS A 281 2.56 -23.89 -7.51
N GLY A 282 3.56 -24.56 -8.10
CA GLY A 282 3.93 -25.93 -7.79
C GLY A 282 3.10 -27.01 -8.48
N THR A 283 2.00 -26.67 -9.16
CA THR A 283 1.20 -27.64 -9.91
C THR A 283 1.84 -27.97 -11.25
N THR A 284 1.78 -29.24 -11.64
CA THR A 284 2.42 -29.80 -12.85
C THR A 284 1.38 -30.48 -13.73
N PRO A 285 1.72 -30.88 -14.97
CA PRO A 285 0.83 -31.67 -15.82
C PRO A 285 0.25 -32.92 -15.14
N ASP A 286 0.99 -33.57 -14.24
CA ASP A 286 0.49 -34.72 -13.48
C ASP A 286 -0.63 -34.34 -12.51
N HIS A 287 -0.58 -33.14 -11.93
CA HIS A 287 -1.67 -32.63 -11.07
C HIS A 287 -2.93 -32.36 -11.89
N ILE A 288 -2.79 -31.70 -13.04
CA ILE A 288 -3.92 -31.40 -13.93
C ILE A 288 -4.54 -32.69 -14.45
N ARG A 289 -3.73 -33.64 -14.95
CA ARG A 289 -4.23 -34.95 -15.40
C ARG A 289 -5.00 -35.70 -14.32
N ALA A 290 -4.52 -35.66 -13.08
CA ALA A 290 -5.23 -36.26 -11.96
C ALA A 290 -6.53 -35.50 -11.67
N LEU A 291 -6.52 -34.17 -11.67
CA LEU A 291 -7.69 -33.34 -11.42
C LEU A 291 -8.78 -33.51 -12.50
N CYS A 292 -8.42 -33.70 -13.77
CA CYS A 292 -9.38 -34.01 -14.84
C CYS A 292 -10.20 -35.30 -14.55
N THR A 293 -9.66 -36.25 -13.78
CA THR A 293 -10.41 -37.48 -13.43
C THR A 293 -11.62 -37.22 -12.54
N VAL A 294 -11.71 -36.05 -11.88
CA VAL A 294 -12.86 -35.71 -11.04
C VAL A 294 -13.97 -35.01 -11.82
N VAL A 295 -13.67 -34.53 -13.04
CA VAL A 295 -14.64 -33.89 -13.93
C VAL A 295 -15.60 -34.97 -14.42
N GLY A 296 -16.90 -34.82 -14.11
CA GLY A 296 -17.94 -35.80 -14.42
C GLY A 296 -18.31 -36.79 -13.30
N GLU A 297 -17.47 -36.96 -12.28
CA GLU A 297 -17.81 -37.77 -11.09
C GLU A 297 -18.67 -37.00 -10.07
N ALA A 298 -18.61 -35.67 -10.10
CA ALA A 298 -19.32 -34.78 -9.20
C ALA A 298 -20.07 -33.72 -10.01
N ALA A 299 -21.38 -33.64 -9.82
CA ALA A 299 -22.15 -32.49 -10.28
C ALA A 299 -21.96 -31.32 -9.29
N PRO A 300 -21.87 -30.06 -9.76
CA PRO A 300 -21.93 -28.91 -8.88
C PRO A 300 -23.21 -28.95 -8.05
N VAL A 301 -23.10 -28.93 -6.73
CA VAL A 301 -24.27 -28.80 -5.87
C VAL A 301 -24.51 -27.32 -5.63
N VAL A 302 -25.38 -26.72 -6.44
CA VAL A 302 -25.84 -25.34 -6.22
C VAL A 302 -26.93 -25.39 -5.16
N ASP A 303 -26.55 -25.27 -3.89
CA ASP A 303 -27.52 -25.11 -2.81
C ASP A 303 -28.13 -23.72 -2.97
N ALA A 304 -29.37 -23.64 -3.49
CA ALA A 304 -30.12 -22.40 -3.71
C ALA A 304 -30.46 -21.76 -2.36
N ARG A 305 -29.49 -21.11 -1.75
CA ARG A 305 -29.71 -20.24 -0.59
C ARG A 305 -29.86 -18.82 -1.11
N GLU A 306 -30.74 -18.05 -0.48
CA GLU A 306 -30.79 -16.60 -0.67
C GLU A 306 -29.37 -16.06 -0.55
N VAL A 307 -28.79 -15.66 -1.68
CA VAL A 307 -27.58 -14.84 -1.70
C VAL A 307 -27.89 -13.68 -0.78
N ALA A 308 -27.10 -13.53 0.29
CA ALA A 308 -27.23 -12.38 1.15
C ALA A 308 -26.88 -11.16 0.30
N ARG A 309 -27.91 -10.55 -0.31
CA ARG A 309 -27.79 -9.33 -1.11
C ARG A 309 -27.08 -8.31 -0.26
N ALA A 310 -25.90 -7.90 -0.74
CA ALA A 310 -25.01 -6.93 -0.13
C ALA A 310 -24.83 -7.19 1.37
N LEU A 311 -23.66 -7.68 1.79
CA LEU A 311 -23.26 -7.49 3.17
C LEU A 311 -23.37 -5.98 3.42
N ASP A 312 -24.43 -5.57 4.14
CA ASP A 312 -24.61 -4.22 4.62
C ASP A 312 -23.35 -3.92 5.39
N ARG A 313 -22.39 -3.24 4.73
CA ARG A 313 -21.22 -2.73 5.41
C ARG A 313 -21.78 -1.90 6.55
N ALA A 314 -21.40 -2.27 7.78
CA ALA A 314 -21.76 -1.47 8.94
C ALA A 314 -21.45 0.00 8.59
N PRO A 315 -22.39 0.93 8.77
CA PRO A 315 -22.18 2.31 8.36
C PRO A 315 -20.90 2.80 9.00
N VAL A 316 -20.04 3.42 8.16
CA VAL A 316 -18.80 4.05 8.59
C VAL A 316 -19.13 4.93 9.79
N ALA A 317 -18.48 4.69 10.93
CA ALA A 317 -18.79 5.46 12.12
C ALA A 317 -18.45 6.93 11.85
N GLU A 318 -19.30 7.83 12.34
CA GLU A 318 -19.02 9.25 12.25
C GLU A 318 -17.75 9.54 13.06
N PRO A 319 -16.75 10.21 12.44
CA PRO A 319 -15.49 10.50 13.11
C PRO A 319 -15.73 11.52 14.22
N VAL A 320 -14.95 11.42 15.30
CA VAL A 320 -15.00 12.41 16.39
C VAL A 320 -14.67 13.80 15.82
N PRO A 321 -15.50 14.84 16.09
CA PRO A 321 -15.25 16.19 15.60
C PRO A 321 -13.84 16.67 15.94
N THR A 322 -13.14 17.31 15.00
CA THR A 322 -11.74 17.75 15.16
C THR A 322 -11.51 18.48 16.48
N ARG A 323 -12.41 19.38 16.87
CA ARG A 323 -12.33 20.17 18.10
C ARG A 323 -12.29 19.31 19.39
N GLU A 324 -12.88 18.13 19.37
CA GLU A 324 -13.00 17.24 20.54
C GLU A 324 -11.81 16.29 20.70
N LYS A 325 -11.00 16.13 19.65
CA LYS A 325 -9.87 15.17 19.62
C LYS A 325 -8.75 15.50 20.60
N SER A 326 -8.42 16.79 20.77
CA SER A 326 -7.34 17.20 21.67
C SER A 326 -7.37 18.69 22.02
N VAL A 327 -6.60 19.08 23.05
CA VAL A 327 -6.39 20.49 23.41
C VAL A 327 -5.76 21.30 22.27
N LEU A 328 -4.83 20.68 21.52
CA LEU A 328 -4.20 21.30 20.35
C LEU A 328 -5.22 21.52 19.23
N ALA A 329 -6.03 20.50 18.94
CA ALA A 329 -7.06 20.56 17.92
C ALA A 329 -8.11 21.63 18.25
N ALA A 330 -8.57 21.67 19.50
CA ALA A 330 -9.47 22.72 19.99
C ALA A 330 -8.84 24.11 19.85
N ALA A 331 -7.57 24.28 20.23
CA ALA A 331 -6.88 25.57 20.13
C ALA A 331 -6.80 26.08 18.69
N LEU A 332 -6.44 25.21 17.74
CA LEU A 332 -6.37 25.57 16.33
C LEU A 332 -7.75 25.89 15.75
N GLN A 333 -8.79 25.11 16.10
CA GLN A 333 -10.17 25.36 15.65
C GLN A 333 -10.74 26.66 16.22
N ASP A 334 -10.41 26.99 17.47
CA ASP A 334 -10.82 28.23 18.12
C ASP A 334 -10.01 29.45 17.64
N GLY A 335 -9.05 29.27 16.71
CA GLY A 335 -8.18 30.34 16.20
C GLY A 335 -7.15 30.86 17.21
N ARG A 336 -6.88 30.10 18.28
CA ARG A 336 -5.86 30.45 19.28
C ARG A 336 -4.47 30.12 18.73
N PHE A 337 -3.54 31.05 18.92
CA PHE A 337 -2.15 30.83 18.52
C PHE A 337 -1.52 29.76 19.40
N VAL A 338 -1.01 28.68 18.79
CA VAL A 338 -0.45 27.54 19.53
C VAL A 338 1.08 27.60 19.59
N THR A 339 1.63 27.16 20.71
CA THR A 339 3.07 26.98 20.89
C THR A 339 3.40 25.54 21.17
N VAL A 340 4.35 25.00 20.41
CA VAL A 340 4.82 23.63 20.51
C VAL A 340 6.33 23.66 20.77
N VAL A 341 6.81 22.78 21.63
CA VAL A 341 8.26 22.58 21.79
C VAL A 341 8.61 21.15 21.42
N GLU A 342 9.51 20.97 20.46
CA GLU A 342 10.04 19.66 20.09
C GLU A 342 11.14 19.25 21.07
N VAL A 343 10.96 18.12 21.74
CA VAL A 343 11.95 17.53 22.66
C VAL A 343 12.56 16.29 22.02
N PRO A 344 13.87 16.02 22.23
CA PRO A 344 14.50 14.85 21.65
C PRO A 344 13.88 13.55 22.21
N PRO A 345 13.92 12.46 21.44
CA PRO A 345 13.48 11.17 21.93
C PRO A 345 14.44 10.69 23.05
N VAL A 346 13.87 10.06 24.07
CA VAL A 346 14.63 9.50 25.19
C VAL A 346 15.57 8.40 24.68
N ARG A 347 16.86 8.54 24.98
CA ARG A 347 17.83 7.45 24.75
C ARG A 347 17.71 6.43 25.89
N GLY A 348 17.55 5.16 25.55
CA GLY A 348 17.27 4.12 26.54
C GLY A 348 15.81 4.15 27.00
N TRP A 349 15.57 3.88 28.29
CA TRP A 349 14.22 3.68 28.85
C TRP A 349 13.87 4.63 30.02
N GLU A 350 14.83 5.41 30.53
CA GLU A 350 14.62 6.30 31.67
C GLU A 350 13.99 7.63 31.25
N THR A 351 12.80 7.94 31.78
CA THR A 351 11.98 9.09 31.33
C THR A 351 11.98 10.28 32.28
N ALA A 352 12.71 10.21 33.39
CA ALA A 352 12.69 11.24 34.43
C ALA A 352 13.04 12.64 33.91
N ASP A 353 14.04 12.74 33.02
CA ASP A 353 14.52 14.00 32.46
C ASP A 353 13.50 14.59 31.49
N ALA A 354 12.90 13.75 30.64
CA ALA A 354 11.83 14.15 29.73
C ALA A 354 10.60 14.66 30.51
N ILE A 355 10.24 14.02 31.62
CA ILE A 355 9.15 14.46 32.50
C ILE A 355 9.47 15.82 33.14
N ARG A 356 10.71 16.04 33.62
CA ARG A 356 11.12 17.34 34.18
C ARG A 356 11.06 18.45 33.13
N ALA A 357 11.55 18.18 31.92
CA ALA A 357 11.48 19.10 30.80
C ALA A 357 10.03 19.46 30.44
N ALA A 358 9.15 18.45 30.29
CA ALA A 358 7.74 18.65 29.97
C ALA A 358 7.00 19.45 31.06
N ARG A 359 7.27 19.20 32.36
CA ARG A 359 6.69 19.99 33.46
C ARG A 359 7.07 21.46 33.37
N LYS A 360 8.33 21.76 33.06
CA LYS A 360 8.80 23.14 32.90
C LYS A 360 8.08 23.84 31.74
N LEU A 361 7.91 23.14 30.62
CA LEU A 361 7.16 23.64 29.47
C LEU A 361 5.68 23.88 29.81
N ALA A 362 5.07 23.00 30.62
CA ALA A 362 3.66 23.12 31.03
C ALA A 362 3.43 24.38 31.86
N LEU A 363 4.30 24.60 32.84
CA LEU A 363 4.27 25.78 33.70
C LEU A 363 4.51 27.09 32.93
N SER A 364 5.15 27.01 31.75
CA SER A 364 5.42 28.15 30.88
C SER A 364 4.32 28.41 29.85
N GLY A 365 3.21 27.65 29.88
CA GLY A 365 2.07 27.86 28.98
C GLY A 365 2.24 27.29 27.57
N VAL A 366 3.22 26.41 27.33
CA VAL A 366 3.38 25.73 26.05
C VAL A 366 2.19 24.82 25.79
N THR A 367 1.59 24.90 24.59
CA THR A 367 0.36 24.16 24.25
C THR A 367 0.59 22.66 24.15
N ALA A 368 1.68 22.23 23.52
CA ALA A 368 2.02 20.82 23.36
C ALA A 368 3.53 20.57 23.24
N VAL A 369 3.94 19.32 23.49
CA VAL A 369 5.30 18.83 23.22
C VAL A 369 5.31 17.93 22.00
N ALA A 370 6.19 18.22 21.03
CA ALA A 370 6.43 17.34 19.90
C ALA A 370 7.56 16.36 20.21
N ILE A 371 7.38 15.09 19.84
CA ILE A 371 8.34 14.01 20.03
C ILE A 371 8.66 13.42 18.66
N PRO A 372 9.85 13.70 18.10
CA PRO A 372 10.23 13.21 16.79
C PRO A 372 10.64 11.73 16.88
N GLU A 373 10.60 11.03 15.75
CA GLU A 373 10.90 9.59 15.68
C GLU A 373 12.40 9.26 15.72
N GLY A 374 13.28 10.24 15.99
CA GLY A 374 14.72 10.02 16.09
C GLY A 374 15.43 9.61 14.79
N ALA A 375 16.76 9.65 14.82
CA ALA A 375 17.59 9.24 13.70
C ALA A 375 17.64 7.71 13.61
N ALA A 376 17.49 7.16 12.39
CA ALA A 376 17.41 5.72 12.13
C ALA A 376 18.52 4.86 12.77
N ALA A 377 19.72 5.40 12.87
CA ALA A 377 20.90 4.67 13.34
C ALA A 377 21.05 4.64 14.87
N VAL A 378 20.11 5.22 15.63
CA VAL A 378 20.21 5.35 17.08
C VAL A 378 18.99 4.73 17.74
N ALA A 379 19.19 3.79 18.67
CA ALA A 379 18.10 3.25 19.46
C ALA A 379 17.57 4.29 20.46
N HIS A 380 16.25 4.48 20.50
CA HIS A 380 15.57 5.37 21.42
C HIS A 380 14.18 4.82 21.78
N LEU A 381 13.58 5.37 22.82
CA LEU A 381 12.21 5.07 23.19
C LEU A 381 11.26 5.45 22.04
N PRO A 382 10.27 4.62 21.69
CA PRO A 382 9.28 4.98 20.68
C PRO A 382 8.49 6.24 21.09
N PRO A 383 8.17 7.14 20.15
CA PRO A 383 7.47 8.40 20.47
C PRO A 383 6.17 8.23 21.27
N PHE A 384 5.35 7.23 20.94
CA PHE A 384 4.10 6.94 21.67
C PHE A 384 4.35 6.48 23.11
N ALA A 385 5.42 5.74 23.37
CA ALA A 385 5.77 5.30 24.72
C ALA A 385 6.32 6.47 25.57
N GLN A 386 7.08 7.38 24.93
CA GLN A 386 7.49 8.62 25.58
C GLN A 386 6.28 9.52 25.87
N ALA A 387 5.32 9.63 24.94
CA ALA A 387 4.09 10.39 25.15
C ALA A 387 3.30 9.86 26.37
N GLU A 388 3.15 8.54 26.50
CA GLU A 388 2.51 7.92 27.66
C GLU A 388 3.24 8.26 28.98
N ALA A 389 4.58 8.26 28.98
CA ALA A 389 5.35 8.68 30.16
C ALA A 389 5.09 10.15 30.54
N LEU A 390 4.90 11.02 29.54
CA LEU A 390 4.58 12.44 29.75
C LEU A 390 3.11 12.68 30.13
N ARG A 391 2.22 11.69 30.03
CA ARG A 391 0.79 11.84 30.36
C ARG A 391 0.56 12.36 31.78
N THR A 392 1.42 11.98 32.73
CA THR A 392 1.36 12.44 34.13
C THR A 392 1.55 13.95 34.30
N VAL A 393 2.08 14.65 33.30
CA VAL A 393 2.25 16.10 33.28
C VAL A 393 0.94 16.81 32.88
N GLY A 394 -0.01 16.11 32.25
CA GLY A 394 -1.25 16.68 31.74
C GLY A 394 -1.07 17.60 30.53
N MET A 395 0.09 17.53 29.87
CA MET A 395 0.39 18.29 28.65
C MET A 395 0.04 17.47 27.41
N GLY A 396 -0.50 18.12 26.37
CA GLY A 396 -0.72 17.49 25.08
C GLY A 396 0.59 17.13 24.37
N THR A 397 0.63 15.99 23.70
CA THR A 397 1.80 15.56 22.92
C THR A 397 1.45 15.43 21.44
N ILE A 398 2.41 15.75 20.58
CA ILE A 398 2.42 15.43 19.15
C ILE A 398 3.51 14.38 18.95
N ILE A 399 3.16 13.19 18.45
CA ILE A 399 4.18 12.19 18.10
C ILE A 399 4.42 12.19 16.60
N GLN A 400 5.68 12.17 16.18
CA GLN A 400 6.01 11.92 14.79
C GLN A 400 5.97 10.40 14.53
N TYR A 401 5.28 10.01 13.45
CA TYR A 401 5.16 8.61 13.05
C TYR A 401 5.48 8.48 11.56
N SER A 402 6.50 7.69 11.22
CA SER A 402 6.91 7.45 9.83
C SER A 402 6.60 6.04 9.31
N ALA A 403 6.48 5.94 7.99
CA ALA A 403 6.34 4.66 7.30
C ALA A 403 7.67 3.90 7.18
N ARG A 404 8.78 4.53 7.53
CA ARG A 404 10.14 4.00 7.37
C ARG A 404 10.32 2.67 8.09
N GLY A 405 10.72 1.65 7.34
CA GLY A 405 11.04 0.32 7.87
C GLY A 405 9.85 -0.44 8.47
N ARG A 406 8.61 -0.03 8.15
CA ARG A 406 7.39 -0.64 8.69
C ARG A 406 6.50 -1.18 7.58
N ARG A 407 5.89 -2.33 7.86
CA ARG A 407 4.80 -2.89 7.05
C ARG A 407 3.46 -2.27 7.43
N LEU A 408 2.53 -2.17 6.48
CA LEU A 408 1.21 -1.54 6.66
C LEU A 408 0.43 -2.12 7.85
N MET A 409 0.39 -3.45 7.96
CA MET A 409 -0.25 -4.13 9.11
C MET A 409 0.42 -3.80 10.44
N ARG A 410 1.75 -3.63 10.44
CA ARG A 410 2.48 -3.24 11.66
C ARG A 410 2.17 -1.79 12.04
N MET A 411 2.04 -0.90 11.05
CA MET A 411 1.66 0.48 11.28
C MET A 411 0.28 0.60 11.90
N GLN A 412 -0.70 -0.15 11.37
CA GLN A 412 -2.03 -0.25 11.99
C GLN A 412 -1.95 -0.72 13.44
N SER A 413 -1.20 -1.79 13.71
CA SER A 413 -1.06 -2.32 15.08
C SER A 413 -0.41 -1.31 16.04
N ASP A 414 0.63 -0.60 15.60
CA ASP A 414 1.29 0.42 16.43
C ASP A 414 0.33 1.59 16.73
N LEU A 415 -0.44 2.04 15.73
CA LEU A 415 -1.41 3.14 15.88
C LEU A 415 -2.58 2.76 16.80
N LEU A 416 -3.11 1.54 16.71
CA LEU A 416 -4.13 1.05 17.65
C LEU A 416 -3.59 1.01 19.10
N GLY A 417 -2.32 0.63 19.26
CA GLY A 417 -1.62 0.71 20.55
C GLY A 417 -1.49 2.15 21.05
N ALA A 418 -1.11 3.08 20.17
CA ALA A 418 -1.00 4.50 20.51
C ALA A 418 -2.36 5.12 20.91
N ALA A 419 -3.44 4.76 20.21
CA ALA A 419 -4.80 5.17 20.56
C ALA A 419 -5.19 4.67 21.96
N THR A 420 -4.87 3.42 22.28
CA THR A 420 -5.10 2.83 23.61
C THR A 420 -4.34 3.57 24.71
N MET A 421 -3.16 4.12 24.41
CA MET A 421 -2.37 4.93 25.33
C MET A 421 -2.85 6.40 25.42
N GLY A 422 -3.87 6.78 24.66
CA GLY A 422 -4.41 8.15 24.67
C GLY A 422 -3.56 9.15 23.88
N VAL A 423 -2.74 8.67 22.93
CA VAL A 423 -2.08 9.56 21.97
C VAL A 423 -3.15 10.21 21.10
N ALA A 424 -3.21 11.54 21.13
CA ALA A 424 -4.23 12.29 20.40
C ALA A 424 -3.71 12.98 19.14
N ASN A 425 -2.46 13.46 19.10
CA ASN A 425 -1.94 14.21 17.94
C ASN A 425 -0.80 13.46 17.27
N LEU A 426 -0.90 13.32 15.95
CA LEU A 426 0.08 12.65 15.10
C LEU A 426 0.70 13.65 14.13
N LEU A 427 2.01 13.53 13.87
CA LEU A 427 2.68 14.12 12.72
C LEU A 427 3.13 12.99 11.81
N LEU A 428 2.38 12.77 10.73
CA LEU A 428 2.63 11.68 9.78
C LEU A 428 3.65 12.12 8.73
N VAL A 429 4.72 11.34 8.58
CA VAL A 429 5.80 11.61 7.63
C VAL A 429 6.16 10.36 6.84
N THR A 430 6.67 10.51 5.62
CA THR A 430 7.17 9.33 4.87
C THR A 430 8.39 8.71 5.56
N GLY A 431 9.28 9.56 6.09
CA GLY A 431 10.55 9.18 6.70
C GLY A 431 11.71 9.19 5.70
N ASP A 432 12.94 9.43 6.19
CA ASP A 432 14.14 9.45 5.35
C ASP A 432 14.51 8.03 4.89
N PRO A 433 14.98 7.82 3.65
CA PRO A 433 15.57 6.54 3.25
C PRO A 433 16.72 6.20 4.19
N LEU A 434 16.84 4.91 4.57
CA LEU A 434 17.70 4.50 5.68
C LEU A 434 19.21 4.67 5.43
N VAL A 435 19.67 4.97 4.21
CA VAL A 435 21.11 5.14 3.92
C VAL A 435 21.36 6.09 2.73
N PRO A 436 22.12 7.18 2.89
CA PRO A 436 22.73 7.88 1.76
C PRO A 436 23.92 7.07 1.22
N GLY A 437 23.88 6.69 -0.07
CA GLY A 437 25.02 6.04 -0.76
C GLY A 437 25.00 4.51 -0.86
N ALA A 438 23.91 3.84 -0.50
CA ALA A 438 23.72 2.42 -0.81
C ALA A 438 23.16 2.27 -2.23
N GLU A 439 24.05 2.31 -3.21
CA GLU A 439 23.74 1.82 -4.55
C GLU A 439 23.55 0.29 -4.49
N ARG A 440 22.38 -0.14 -4.97
CA ARG A 440 22.03 -1.48 -5.51
C ARG A 440 21.57 -2.63 -4.62
N ASP A 441 21.78 -2.68 -3.31
CA ASP A 441 21.30 -3.82 -2.51
C ASP A 441 20.56 -3.40 -1.23
N ALA A 442 19.28 -3.78 -1.15
CA ALA A 442 18.31 -3.52 -0.07
C ALA A 442 17.72 -2.10 0.01
N TRP A 443 16.75 -1.83 -0.88
CA TRP A 443 15.70 -0.85 -0.58
C TRP A 443 15.03 -1.24 0.75
N PRO A 444 14.97 -0.39 1.78
CA PRO A 444 13.97 -0.58 2.80
C PRO A 444 12.64 -0.26 2.13
N GLU A 445 11.88 -1.30 1.79
CA GLU A 445 10.57 -1.20 1.14
C GLU A 445 9.66 -0.26 1.94
N LEU A 446 9.61 1.02 1.56
CA LEU A 446 8.58 1.96 1.99
C LEU A 446 7.26 1.45 1.41
N GLU A 447 6.49 0.71 2.22
CA GLU A 447 5.25 0.08 1.75
C GLU A 447 4.15 1.11 1.44
N VAL A 448 4.16 2.24 2.17
CA VAL A 448 3.27 3.39 1.99
C VAL A 448 4.03 4.69 2.24
N ASP A 449 3.55 5.81 1.69
CA ASP A 449 4.08 7.14 1.99
C ASP A 449 3.22 7.90 3.03
N SER A 450 3.51 9.17 3.29
CA SER A 450 2.71 9.99 4.21
C SER A 450 1.25 10.18 3.80
N ILE A 451 0.90 10.10 2.52
CA ILE A 451 -0.50 10.16 2.07
C ILE A 451 -1.20 8.84 2.42
N GLY A 452 -0.52 7.71 2.19
CA GLY A 452 -1.00 6.39 2.62
C GLY A 452 -1.17 6.28 4.14
N LEU A 453 -0.28 6.88 4.93
CA LEU A 453 -0.43 6.99 6.38
C LEU A 453 -1.65 7.83 6.79
N VAL A 454 -1.89 8.97 6.13
CA VAL A 454 -3.09 9.77 6.39
C VAL A 454 -4.34 8.94 6.12
N ASN A 455 -4.42 8.28 4.96
CA ASN A 455 -5.56 7.41 4.64
C ASN A 455 -5.77 6.28 5.66
N LEU A 456 -4.69 5.66 6.13
CA LEU A 456 -4.75 4.67 7.21
C LEU A 456 -5.38 5.25 8.48
N VAL A 457 -4.86 6.39 8.96
CA VAL A 457 -5.34 7.01 10.20
C VAL A 457 -6.77 7.54 10.05
N THR A 458 -7.12 8.06 8.87
CA THR A 458 -8.49 8.48 8.54
C THR A 458 -9.45 7.29 8.67
N ARG A 459 -9.12 6.11 8.13
CA ARG A 459 -9.95 4.90 8.31
C ARG A 459 -10.10 4.49 9.77
N LEU A 460 -9.01 4.52 10.55
CA LEU A 460 -9.09 4.24 11.99
C LEU A 460 -10.01 5.23 12.72
N ASN A 461 -9.96 6.51 12.35
CA ASN A 461 -10.85 7.55 12.86
C ASN A 461 -12.31 7.41 12.38
N HIS A 462 -12.57 6.51 11.44
CA HIS A 462 -13.89 6.11 10.96
C HIS A 462 -14.32 4.73 11.51
N GLY A 463 -13.52 4.15 12.41
CA GLY A 463 -13.81 2.85 13.01
C GLY A 463 -13.54 1.67 12.09
N GLU A 464 -12.68 1.84 11.07
CA GLU A 464 -12.32 0.81 10.09
C GLU A 464 -10.81 0.49 10.09
N ASP A 465 -10.49 -0.76 9.78
CA ASP A 465 -9.11 -1.18 9.48
C ASP A 465 -8.74 -0.96 7.98
N VAL A 466 -7.51 -1.31 7.61
CA VAL A 466 -7.02 -1.25 6.21
C VAL A 466 -7.88 -2.08 5.24
N GLY A 467 -8.51 -3.16 5.70
CA GLY A 467 -9.41 -3.99 4.92
C GLY A 467 -10.85 -3.45 4.84
N GLY A 468 -11.17 -2.40 5.61
CA GLY A 468 -12.52 -1.88 5.76
C GLY A 468 -13.37 -2.67 6.78
N ASN A 469 -12.75 -3.50 7.62
CA ASN A 469 -13.45 -4.19 8.68
C ASN A 469 -13.63 -3.26 9.90
N PRO A 470 -14.75 -3.37 10.64
CA PRO A 470 -14.96 -2.56 11.82
C PRO A 470 -13.96 -2.91 12.94
N ILE A 471 -13.37 -1.89 13.56
CA ILE A 471 -12.48 -2.02 14.73
C ILE A 471 -13.18 -1.69 16.06
N GLY A 472 -14.50 -1.45 16.01
CA GLY A 472 -15.28 -0.99 17.16
C GLY A 472 -15.38 0.53 17.20
N ARG A 473 -15.07 1.15 18.35
CA ARG A 473 -15.11 2.61 18.48
C ARG A 473 -14.00 3.24 17.62
N PRO A 474 -14.30 4.33 16.87
CA PRO A 474 -13.28 5.09 16.15
C PRO A 474 -12.12 5.56 17.02
N THR A 475 -10.94 5.66 16.43
CA THR A 475 -9.84 6.41 17.03
C THR A 475 -10.11 7.92 16.95
N GLU A 476 -9.39 8.70 17.75
CA GLU A 476 -9.61 10.14 17.90
C GLU A 476 -8.36 10.94 17.51
N PHE A 477 -7.59 10.44 16.53
CA PHE A 477 -6.34 11.07 16.13
C PHE A 477 -6.60 12.40 15.42
N HIS A 478 -5.96 13.45 15.90
CA HIS A 478 -5.80 14.72 15.21
C HIS A 478 -4.61 14.61 14.24
N ILE A 479 -4.91 14.66 12.94
CA ILE A 479 -3.98 14.26 11.88
C ILE A 479 -3.13 15.44 11.40
N GLY A 480 -1.85 15.42 11.75
CA GLY A 480 -0.85 16.38 11.28
C GLY A 480 -0.01 15.83 10.16
N VAL A 481 0.39 16.70 9.22
CA VAL A 481 1.30 16.35 8.13
C VAL A 481 2.43 17.35 7.95
N HIS A 482 3.52 16.88 7.34
CA HIS A 482 4.65 17.73 7.04
C HIS A 482 4.45 18.55 5.76
N LEU A 483 4.90 19.81 5.79
CA LEU A 483 4.96 20.75 4.67
C LEU A 483 6.39 21.29 4.56
N ASP A 484 6.99 21.27 3.38
CA ASP A 484 8.32 21.86 3.15
C ASP A 484 8.23 23.19 2.37
N PRO A 485 8.38 24.35 3.04
CA PRO A 485 8.31 25.65 2.36
C PRO A 485 9.48 25.94 1.42
N THR A 486 10.54 25.15 1.51
CA THR A 486 11.79 25.29 0.74
C THR A 486 12.01 24.10 -0.20
N ALA A 487 10.96 23.34 -0.50
CA ALA A 487 11.03 22.20 -1.40
C ALA A 487 11.63 22.61 -2.76
N PHE A 488 12.52 21.76 -3.28
CA PHE A 488 13.16 21.97 -4.58
C PHE A 488 12.13 22.11 -5.72
N ASP A 489 11.03 21.38 -5.62
CA ASP A 489 9.88 21.44 -6.52
C ASP A 489 8.62 21.89 -5.75
N PRO A 490 8.36 23.22 -5.68
CA PRO A 490 7.25 23.78 -4.92
C PRO A 490 5.87 23.36 -5.46
N GLU A 491 5.74 23.13 -6.76
CA GLU A 491 4.46 22.72 -7.36
C GLU A 491 4.12 21.30 -6.96
N ARG A 492 5.09 20.38 -7.04
CA ARG A 492 4.90 19.00 -6.57
C ARG A 492 4.63 18.93 -5.08
N GLU A 493 5.33 19.72 -4.25
CA GLU A 493 5.07 19.77 -2.81
C GLU A 493 3.65 20.26 -2.52
N ARG A 494 3.18 21.29 -3.24
CA ARG A 494 1.81 21.79 -3.11
C ARG A 494 0.78 20.72 -3.49
N SER A 495 0.93 20.05 -4.63
CA SER A 495 -0.01 19.00 -5.05
C SER A 495 -0.07 17.85 -4.04
N ARG A 496 1.09 17.38 -3.57
CA ARG A 496 1.17 16.34 -2.54
C ARG A 496 0.60 16.79 -1.21
N PHE A 497 0.75 18.06 -0.85
CA PHE A 497 0.12 18.62 0.34
C PHE A 497 -1.40 18.53 0.25
N PHE A 498 -2.01 18.94 -0.87
CA PHE A 498 -3.46 18.83 -1.04
C PHE A 498 -3.94 17.38 -1.07
N TRP A 499 -3.20 16.44 -1.65
CA TRP A 499 -3.55 15.01 -1.54
C TRP A 499 -3.58 14.52 -0.09
N LYS A 500 -2.70 15.03 0.79
CA LYS A 500 -2.76 14.74 2.23
C LYS A 500 -4.00 15.37 2.89
N VAL A 501 -4.37 16.60 2.49
CA VAL A 501 -5.57 17.28 2.99
C VAL A 501 -6.84 16.52 2.59
N ASP A 502 -6.93 16.09 1.33
CA ASP A 502 -8.04 15.32 0.79
C ASP A 502 -8.15 13.94 1.46
N ALA A 503 -7.00 13.32 1.75
CA ALA A 503 -6.94 12.06 2.50
C ALA A 503 -7.39 12.21 3.97
N GLY A 504 -7.44 13.43 4.52
CA GLY A 504 -7.98 13.71 5.86
C GLY A 504 -7.04 14.44 6.82
N ALA A 505 -5.93 15.03 6.36
CA ALA A 505 -5.10 15.86 7.22
C ALA A 505 -5.88 17.05 7.81
N GLU A 506 -5.56 17.42 9.05
CA GLU A 506 -6.27 18.43 9.85
C GLU A 506 -5.37 19.59 10.28
N TYR A 507 -4.04 19.41 10.28
CA TYR A 507 -3.07 20.49 10.45
C TYR A 507 -1.74 20.18 9.75
N ALA A 508 -0.95 21.23 9.51
CA ALA A 508 0.35 21.12 8.90
C ALA A 508 1.44 21.59 9.85
N LEU A 509 2.58 20.92 9.85
CA LEU A 509 3.79 21.33 10.54
C LEU A 509 4.93 21.47 9.53
N THR A 510 5.61 22.60 9.51
CA THR A 510 6.62 22.84 8.48
C THR A 510 7.94 22.14 8.79
N ALA A 511 8.75 21.90 7.75
CA ALA A 511 10.20 21.74 7.92
C ALA A 511 10.78 22.93 8.71
N PRO A 512 11.93 22.77 9.39
CA PRO A 512 12.66 23.89 9.98
C PRO A 512 12.88 25.03 8.97
N ILE A 513 12.51 26.24 9.37
CA ILE A 513 12.51 27.41 8.47
C ILE A 513 13.70 28.31 8.78
N PHE A 514 14.43 28.69 7.73
CA PHE A 514 15.49 29.69 7.78
C PHE A 514 15.29 30.84 6.78
N ASP A 515 14.22 30.77 5.96
CA ASP A 515 13.77 31.84 5.05
C ASP A 515 12.28 32.13 5.29
N ALA A 516 11.99 33.24 5.97
CA ALA A 516 10.61 33.67 6.25
C ALA A 516 9.83 34.03 4.97
N ALA A 517 10.50 34.50 3.92
CA ALA A 517 9.86 34.84 2.65
C ALA A 517 9.45 33.56 1.90
N ALA A 518 10.25 32.50 1.95
CA ALA A 518 9.88 31.19 1.41
C ALA A 518 8.61 30.64 2.09
N LEU A 519 8.53 30.69 3.42
CA LEU A 519 7.31 30.32 4.14
C LEU A 519 6.11 31.15 3.69
N THR A 520 6.28 32.47 3.62
CA THR A 520 5.19 33.38 3.26
C THR A 520 4.63 33.06 1.87
N ARG A 521 5.51 32.80 0.89
CA ARG A 521 5.12 32.38 -0.47
C ARG A 521 4.41 31.02 -0.45
N CYS A 522 4.97 30.05 0.28
CA CYS A 522 4.40 28.71 0.41
C CYS A 522 2.98 28.78 0.98
N VAL A 523 2.78 29.41 2.14
CA VAL A 523 1.47 29.53 2.80
C VAL A 523 0.47 30.33 1.97
N ALA A 524 0.91 31.38 1.28
CA ALA A 524 0.05 32.11 0.35
C ALA A 524 -0.42 31.23 -0.82
N GLY A 525 0.45 30.35 -1.33
CA GLY A 525 0.16 29.40 -2.39
C GLY A 525 -0.82 28.28 -2.01
N LEU A 526 -1.10 28.10 -0.71
CA LEU A 526 -2.10 27.15 -0.19
C LEU A 526 -3.52 27.74 -0.11
N ARG A 527 -3.72 29.03 -0.43
CA ARG A 527 -4.99 29.77 -0.27
C ARG A 527 -5.80 29.87 -1.57
N THR A 528 -5.97 28.77 -2.30
CA THR A 528 -6.83 28.75 -3.50
C THR A 528 -8.32 28.75 -3.09
N PRO A 529 -9.18 29.58 -3.69
CA PRO A 529 -10.62 29.55 -3.43
C PRO A 529 -11.22 28.18 -3.74
N GLY A 530 -11.89 27.56 -2.75
CA GLY A 530 -12.56 26.27 -2.89
C GLY A 530 -11.81 25.09 -2.26
N ASP A 531 -10.51 25.24 -1.97
CA ASP A 531 -9.72 24.19 -1.34
C ASP A 531 -9.98 24.13 0.17
N LYS A 532 -9.91 22.92 0.74
CA LYS A 532 -9.95 22.74 2.20
C LYS A 532 -8.66 23.30 2.80
N HIS A 533 -8.78 24.29 3.69
CA HIS A 533 -7.64 24.88 4.37
C HIS A 533 -7.45 24.26 5.75
N ILE A 534 -6.20 23.90 6.06
CA ILE A 534 -5.81 23.42 7.39
C ILE A 534 -4.79 24.38 8.03
N PRO A 535 -4.82 24.55 9.37
CA PRO A 535 -3.87 25.40 10.09
C PRO A 535 -2.43 24.95 9.89
N VAL A 536 -1.51 25.91 9.80
CA VAL A 536 -0.06 25.70 9.64
C VAL A 536 0.66 26.12 10.93
N ILE A 537 1.55 25.26 11.42
CA ILE A 537 2.46 25.51 12.53
C ILE A 537 3.88 25.59 11.95
N ALA A 538 4.55 26.74 12.12
CA ALA A 538 5.90 26.95 11.60
C ALA A 538 6.97 26.43 12.56
N THR A 539 7.95 25.69 12.06
CA THR A 539 9.05 25.14 12.86
C THR A 539 10.27 26.06 12.84
N ILE A 540 10.68 26.51 14.02
CA ILE A 540 11.85 27.34 14.28
C ILE A 540 12.94 26.48 14.93
N TRP A 541 14.14 26.50 14.36
CA TRP A 541 15.29 25.77 14.90
C TRP A 541 16.39 26.77 15.32
N PRO A 542 16.64 26.93 16.63
CA PRO A 542 17.75 27.75 17.11
C PRO A 542 19.09 27.10 16.76
N LEU A 543 19.89 27.78 15.93
CA LEU A 543 21.22 27.30 15.53
C LEU A 543 22.17 27.33 16.73
N SER A 544 22.96 26.27 16.91
CA SER A 544 23.97 26.19 17.98
C SER A 544 25.38 26.50 17.53
N SER A 545 25.68 26.44 16.22
CA SER A 545 27.01 26.75 15.65
C SER A 545 26.93 26.99 14.14
N ALA A 546 27.99 27.55 13.55
CA ALA A 546 28.09 27.68 12.09
C ALA A 546 28.21 26.30 11.42
N SER A 547 28.95 25.37 12.03
CA SER A 547 29.06 23.99 11.53
C SER A 547 27.70 23.29 11.45
N GLN A 548 26.78 23.56 12.38
CA GLN A 548 25.42 23.02 12.31
C GLN A 548 24.64 23.64 11.14
N ALA A 549 24.77 24.95 10.94
CA ALA A 549 24.12 25.66 9.84
C ALA A 549 24.59 25.12 8.46
N GLU A 550 25.89 24.91 8.30
CA GLU A 550 26.50 24.31 7.10
C GLU A 550 26.07 22.84 6.91
N LEU A 551 25.93 22.07 8.00
CA LEU A 551 25.49 20.68 7.92
C LEU A 551 24.06 20.57 7.39
N PHE A 552 23.19 21.52 7.73
CA PHE A 552 21.84 21.58 7.17
C PHE A 552 21.85 21.83 5.67
N GLU A 553 22.76 22.69 5.18
CA GLU A 553 22.97 22.96 3.74
C GLU A 553 23.44 21.71 2.97
N HIS A 554 24.23 20.84 3.61
CA HIS A 554 24.87 19.70 2.93
C HIS A 554 24.24 18.32 3.14
N ARG A 555 23.48 18.07 4.22
CA ARG A 555 23.05 16.70 4.60
C ARG A 555 21.54 16.45 4.67
N ARG A 556 20.69 17.47 4.55
CA ARG A 556 19.23 17.29 4.52
C ARG A 556 18.66 17.87 3.23
N SER A 557 17.98 17.03 2.46
CA SER A 557 17.39 17.37 1.16
C SER A 557 16.24 18.39 1.21
N SER A 558 15.88 18.92 2.39
CA SER A 558 14.66 19.71 2.64
C SER A 558 14.86 20.96 3.51
N VAL A 559 16.10 21.35 3.86
CA VAL A 559 16.34 22.50 4.74
C VAL A 559 17.39 23.42 4.12
N ALA A 560 16.95 24.48 3.47
CA ALA A 560 17.84 25.49 2.91
C ALA A 560 18.16 26.57 3.97
N VAL A 561 19.43 26.68 4.38
CA VAL A 561 19.91 27.76 5.23
C VAL A 561 20.52 28.86 4.35
N PRO A 562 20.01 30.10 4.35
CA PRO A 562 20.60 31.18 3.57
C PRO A 562 22.07 31.44 3.97
N ALA A 563 22.94 31.63 2.98
CA ALA A 563 24.37 31.91 3.21
C ALA A 563 24.61 33.10 4.15
N ALA A 564 23.72 34.09 4.15
CA ALA A 564 23.77 35.22 5.07
C ALA A 564 23.63 34.80 6.55
N LEU A 565 22.82 33.78 6.86
CA LEU A 565 22.70 33.26 8.22
C LEU A 565 23.92 32.42 8.61
N VAL A 566 24.46 31.62 7.69
CA VAL A 566 25.72 30.89 7.91
C VAL A 566 26.84 31.86 8.26
N GLU A 567 26.98 32.96 7.52
CA GLU A 567 28.01 33.97 7.77
C GLU A 567 27.79 34.75 9.08
N ARG A 568 26.54 34.99 9.49
CA ARG A 568 26.24 35.53 10.83
C ARG A 568 26.72 34.59 11.92
N MET A 569 26.42 33.29 11.79
CA MET A 569 26.87 32.28 12.76
C MET A 569 28.40 32.16 12.82
N ARG A 570 29.11 32.18 11.66
CA ARG A 570 30.58 32.16 11.64
C ARG A 570 31.20 33.34 12.38
N ARG A 571 30.66 34.55 12.17
CA ARG A 571 31.12 35.76 12.89
C ARG A 571 30.87 35.68 14.38
N ALA A 572 29.71 35.15 14.79
CA ALA A 572 29.38 35.00 16.19
C ALA A 572 30.25 33.93 16.88
N GLU A 573 30.53 32.81 16.20
CA GLU A 573 31.41 31.73 16.69
C GLU A 573 32.86 32.21 16.85
N ALA A 574 33.37 33.01 15.90
CA ALA A 574 34.67 33.67 16.03
C ALA A 574 34.74 34.64 17.23
N ALA A 575 33.59 35.15 17.68
CA ALA A 575 33.47 36.06 18.82
C ALA A 575 33.05 35.36 20.13
N GLY A 576 32.78 34.05 20.12
CA GLY A 576 32.27 33.31 21.29
C GLY A 576 30.85 33.72 21.72
N THR A 577 30.01 34.15 20.78
CA THR A 577 28.64 34.65 21.01
C THR A 577 27.58 33.88 20.21
N GLU A 578 27.93 32.71 19.68
CA GLU A 578 27.11 31.90 18.77
C GLU A 578 25.76 31.49 19.36
N GLU A 579 25.66 31.23 20.67
CA GLU A 579 24.37 30.89 21.30
C GLU A 579 23.40 32.09 21.31
N ALA A 580 23.92 33.28 21.60
CA ALA A 580 23.13 34.50 21.61
C ALA A 580 22.69 34.89 20.20
N GLU A 581 23.58 34.75 19.21
CA GLU A 581 23.25 35.00 17.79
C GLU A 581 22.23 33.99 17.26
N GLY A 582 22.39 32.70 17.59
CA GLY A 582 21.43 31.65 17.20
C GLY A 582 20.04 31.89 17.79
N LEU A 583 19.96 32.36 19.04
CA LEU A 583 18.69 32.79 19.66
C LEU A 583 18.12 34.04 18.97
N ALA A 584 18.95 35.04 18.65
CA ALA A 584 18.52 36.24 17.94
C ALA A 584 17.92 35.92 16.57
N ILE A 585 18.62 35.09 15.77
CA ILE A 585 18.14 34.61 14.46
C ILE A 585 16.79 33.89 14.60
N ALA A 586 16.66 33.00 15.59
CA ALA A 586 15.42 32.27 15.82
C ALA A 586 14.26 33.20 16.19
N ARG A 587 14.49 34.22 17.02
CA ARG A 587 13.47 35.23 17.38
C ARG A 587 13.09 36.14 16.22
N GLU A 588 14.06 36.58 15.42
CA GLU A 588 13.82 37.35 14.20
C GLU A 588 12.92 36.57 13.22
N LEU A 589 13.25 35.29 12.99
CA LEU A 589 12.44 34.40 12.15
C LEU A 589 11.04 34.18 12.72
N ALA A 590 10.94 33.89 14.02
CA ALA A 590 9.66 33.66 14.69
C ALA A 590 8.73 34.88 14.60
N LEU A 591 9.26 36.09 14.79
CA LEU A 591 8.51 37.34 14.62
C LEU A 591 8.05 37.56 13.17
N ALA A 592 8.94 37.29 12.21
CA ALA A 592 8.64 37.47 10.79
C ALA A 592 7.54 36.53 10.28
N VAL A 593 7.52 35.27 10.75
CA VAL A 593 6.55 34.27 10.27
C VAL A 593 5.21 34.31 11.01
N ARG A 594 5.17 34.81 12.25
CA ARG A 594 3.98 34.80 13.13
C ARG A 594 2.69 35.28 12.44
N PRO A 595 2.66 36.36 11.63
CA PRO A 595 1.41 36.83 11.00
C PRO A 595 0.83 35.86 9.95
N HIS A 596 1.62 34.90 9.48
CA HIS A 596 1.27 34.02 8.37
C HIS A 596 0.79 32.63 8.81
N VAL A 597 0.97 32.27 10.08
CA VAL A 597 0.74 30.90 10.61
C VAL A 597 -0.13 30.91 11.87
N GLN A 598 -0.65 29.74 12.25
CA GLN A 598 -1.54 29.56 13.41
C GLN A 598 -0.78 29.09 14.66
N GLY A 599 0.51 28.80 14.54
CA GLY A 599 1.35 28.48 15.67
C GLY A 599 2.84 28.39 15.34
N LEU A 600 3.64 28.22 16.38
CA LEU A 600 5.08 27.98 16.28
C LEU A 600 5.46 26.68 16.99
N GLN A 601 6.25 25.85 16.32
CA GLN A 601 7.06 24.82 16.96
C GLN A 601 8.48 25.34 17.13
N VAL A 602 9.06 25.23 18.32
CA VAL A 602 10.48 25.51 18.55
C VAL A 602 11.21 24.23 18.93
N VAL A 603 12.29 23.92 18.24
CA VAL A 603 13.11 22.75 18.57
C VAL A 603 13.98 23.04 19.78
N ALA A 604 14.03 22.13 20.74
CA ALA A 604 14.94 22.16 21.88
C ALA A 604 16.20 21.31 21.58
N PRO A 605 17.23 21.87 20.91
CA PRO A 605 18.42 21.11 20.53
C PRO A 605 19.09 20.53 21.78
N ASN A 606 19.43 19.24 21.72
CA ASN A 606 20.02 18.49 22.83
C ASN A 606 19.21 18.56 24.15
N GLY A 607 17.89 18.78 24.06
CA GLY A 607 17.02 18.86 25.24
C GLY A 607 17.06 20.20 25.98
N ARG A 608 17.69 21.24 25.40
CA ARG A 608 17.77 22.59 25.99
C ARG A 608 16.44 23.33 25.89
N VAL A 609 15.47 22.94 26.72
CA VAL A 609 14.12 23.54 26.73
C VAL A 609 14.11 25.03 27.10
N ASP A 610 15.10 25.48 27.88
CA ASP A 610 15.28 26.90 28.20
C ASP A 610 15.52 27.78 26.97
N LEU A 611 16.31 27.27 26.02
CA LEU A 611 16.55 27.97 24.76
C LEU A 611 15.26 28.07 23.94
N ALA A 612 14.46 27.00 23.92
CA ALA A 612 13.18 27.02 23.22
C ALA A 612 12.19 28.01 23.85
N LEU A 613 12.14 28.09 25.19
CA LEU A 613 11.33 29.07 25.91
C LEU A 613 11.78 30.51 25.64
N ALA A 614 13.10 30.76 25.58
CA ALA A 614 13.65 32.07 25.26
C ALA A 614 13.29 32.55 23.85
N VAL A 615 13.06 31.63 22.90
CA VAL A 615 12.54 31.99 21.57
C VAL A 615 11.07 32.39 21.64
N LEU A 616 10.27 31.68 22.43
CA LEU A 616 8.82 31.91 22.57
C LEU A 616 8.45 33.14 23.43
N GLU A 617 9.40 33.64 24.23
CA GLU A 617 9.19 34.75 25.15
C GLU A 617 8.73 36.03 24.42
N GLY A 618 7.52 36.50 24.75
CA GLY A 618 6.90 37.68 24.17
C GLY A 618 6.21 37.45 22.81
N LEU A 619 6.09 36.20 22.36
CA LEU A 619 5.40 35.84 21.11
C LEU A 619 3.97 35.32 21.29
N THR A 620 3.60 34.97 22.54
CA THR A 620 2.30 34.38 22.92
C THR A 620 1.34 35.39 23.49
#